data_AF-A0AA86NCA3-F1
#
_entry.id   AF-A0AA86NCA3-F1
#
_cell.length_a   1.000
_cell.length_b   1.000
_cell.length_c   1.000
_cell.angle_alpha   90.00
_cell.angle_beta   90.00
_cell.angle_gamma   90.00
#
_symmetry.space_group_name_H-M   'P 1'
#
loop_
_entity.id
_entity.type
_entity.pdbx_description
1 polymer ?
#
loop_
_entity_poly.entity_id
_entity_poly.type
_entity_poly.pdbx_seq_one_letter_code
_entity_poly.pdbx_strand_id
1 'polypeptide(L)'
;MTQLEVLTLNCRLSNVDALKYLINLQQLCICSNTPNVESIPIQHLTRLVVLRLKRQKINGDSLKLLKNLKQLELSCNKYIDITSLQYLPQLTILKLSSCGLIYVDSLRHLINLKELDLSHNQNIDITPLQYIPQITKLDLSFCFLKSIEVLKALVNLQDLSLKSNQIIYISNGDFGC
;
A
#
# COMPACT_ATOMS: atom_id res chain seq x y z
N MET A 1 9.54 18.46 24.52
CA MET A 1 9.21 17.47 23.47
C MET A 1 8.54 18.22 22.33
N THR A 2 8.81 17.86 21.08
CA THR A 2 8.30 18.60 19.91
C THR A 2 6.79 18.41 19.75
N GLN A 3 6.09 19.46 19.31
CA GLN A 3 4.67 19.41 18.91
C GLN A 3 4.52 19.13 17.40
N LEU A 4 5.57 18.61 16.75
CA LEU A 4 5.56 18.42 15.30
C LEU A 4 4.62 17.27 14.93
N GLU A 5 3.59 17.57 14.15
CA GLU A 5 2.59 16.58 13.70
C GLU A 5 2.77 16.16 12.24
N VAL A 6 3.41 16.99 11.42
CA VAL A 6 3.61 16.74 10.00
C VAL A 6 5.10 16.91 9.68
N LEU A 7 5.69 15.88 9.06
CA LEU A 7 7.07 15.93 8.59
C LEU A 7 7.15 15.41 7.16
N THR A 8 7.71 16.24 6.28
CA THR A 8 8.06 15.85 4.92
C THR A 8 9.56 15.99 4.72
N LEU A 9 10.19 14.92 4.25
CA LEU A 9 11.61 14.84 3.99
C LEU A 9 11.82 14.43 2.53
N ASN A 10 12.52 15.28 1.80
CA ASN A 10 13.01 15.00 0.44
C ASN A 10 14.53 15.20 0.41
N CYS A 11 15.21 14.58 1.38
CA CYS A 11 16.63 14.75 1.61
C CYS A 11 17.31 13.37 1.61
N ARG A 12 18.59 13.35 1.23
CA ARG A 12 19.44 12.15 1.31
C ARG A 12 19.92 11.95 2.74
N LEU A 13 19.03 11.44 3.60
CA LEU A 13 19.37 11.13 4.99
C LEU A 13 20.12 9.81 5.05
N SER A 14 21.28 9.81 5.70
CA SER A 14 22.04 8.59 6.04
C SER A 14 21.66 8.02 7.41
N ASN A 15 21.08 8.83 8.30
CA ASN A 15 20.60 8.44 9.62
C ASN A 15 19.17 8.97 9.85
N VAL A 16 18.29 8.09 10.29
CA VAL A 16 16.87 8.39 10.58
C VAL A 16 16.45 8.00 12.00
N ASP A 17 17.41 7.68 12.88
CA ASP A 17 17.14 7.23 14.25
C ASP A 17 16.39 8.28 15.07
N ALA A 18 16.71 9.55 14.87
CA ALA A 18 16.08 10.65 15.58
C ALA A 18 14.56 10.72 15.36
N LEU A 19 14.06 10.13 14.25
CA LEU A 19 12.63 10.10 13.95
C LEU A 19 11.83 9.36 15.03
N LYS A 20 12.42 8.37 15.72
CA LYS A 20 11.72 7.61 16.78
C LYS A 20 11.24 8.46 17.94
N TYR A 21 11.80 9.67 18.12
CA TYR A 21 11.42 10.61 19.17
C TYR A 21 10.28 11.57 18.76
N LEU A 22 9.88 11.57 17.49
CA LEU A 22 8.80 12.42 16.98
C LEU A 22 7.42 11.77 17.16
N ILE A 23 7.13 11.34 18.39
CA ILE A 23 5.97 10.51 18.75
C ILE A 23 4.60 11.18 18.54
N ASN A 24 4.57 12.49 18.29
CA ASN A 24 3.37 13.26 17.98
C ASN A 24 3.04 13.32 16.48
N LEU A 25 3.88 12.74 15.62
CA LEU A 25 3.63 12.74 14.18
C LEU A 25 2.32 12.03 13.84
N GLN A 26 1.48 12.74 13.09
CA GLN A 26 0.28 12.25 12.45
C GLN A 26 0.52 11.99 10.95
N GLN A 27 1.48 12.70 10.34
CA GLN A 27 1.84 12.52 8.94
C GLN A 27 3.35 12.48 8.76
N LEU A 28 3.83 11.44 8.09
CA LEU A 28 5.23 11.29 7.71
C LEU A 28 5.33 10.98 6.22
N CYS A 29 5.99 11.87 5.48
CA CYS A 29 6.32 11.68 4.07
C CYS A 29 7.84 11.66 3.92
N ILE A 30 8.39 10.53 3.47
CA ILE A 30 9.82 10.41 3.15
C ILE A 30 9.95 9.90 1.71
N CYS A 31 10.53 10.75 0.87
CA CYS A 31 10.95 10.40 -0.46
C CYS A 31 12.47 10.52 -0.49
N SER A 32 13.20 9.42 -0.70
CA SER A 32 14.64 9.49 -0.91
C SER A 32 15.04 8.60 -2.08
N ASN A 33 16.14 8.97 -2.72
CA ASN A 33 16.81 8.17 -3.75
C ASN A 33 18.07 7.50 -3.22
N THR A 34 18.19 7.34 -1.90
CA THR A 34 19.37 6.75 -1.27
C THR A 34 19.23 5.22 -1.18
N PRO A 35 19.98 4.45 -1.99
CA PRO A 35 20.18 3.05 -1.68
C PRO A 35 20.93 2.99 -0.34
N ASN A 36 20.46 2.17 0.61
CA ASN A 36 21.14 1.84 1.88
C ASN A 36 20.85 2.70 3.13
N VAL A 37 19.67 3.31 3.26
CA VAL A 37 19.24 3.77 4.61
C VAL A 37 18.81 2.55 5.43
N GLU A 38 19.17 2.53 6.71
CA GLU A 38 18.59 1.62 7.69
C GLU A 38 17.06 1.72 7.69
N SER A 39 16.39 0.67 8.15
CA SER A 39 14.92 0.69 8.21
C SER A 39 14.43 1.83 9.09
N ILE A 40 13.51 2.63 8.57
CA ILE A 40 12.95 3.77 9.32
C ILE A 40 12.23 3.24 10.57
N PRO A 41 12.50 3.78 11.79
CA PRO A 41 11.99 3.26 13.05
C PRO A 41 10.52 3.69 13.31
N ILE A 42 9.64 3.43 12.34
CA ILE A 42 8.23 3.86 12.38
C ILE A 42 7.43 3.19 13.50
N GLN A 43 7.89 2.09 14.09
CA GLN A 43 7.16 1.38 15.14
C GLN A 43 6.87 2.24 16.39
N HIS A 44 7.59 3.35 16.58
CA HIS A 44 7.38 4.29 17.68
C HIS A 44 6.36 5.40 17.36
N LEU A 45 5.98 5.56 16.09
CA LEU A 45 5.15 6.65 15.58
C LEU A 45 3.67 6.26 15.55
N THR A 46 3.15 5.77 16.67
CA THR A 46 1.82 5.13 16.76
C THR A 46 0.63 6.07 16.53
N ARG A 47 0.86 7.39 16.48
CA ARG A 47 -0.14 8.42 16.14
C ARG A 47 -0.28 8.68 14.65
N LEU A 48 0.53 8.04 13.80
CA LEU A 48 0.46 8.22 12.35
C LEU A 48 -0.92 7.85 11.79
N VAL A 49 -1.46 8.77 11.00
CA VAL A 49 -2.67 8.63 10.19
C VAL A 49 -2.29 8.48 8.72
N VAL A 50 -1.23 9.17 8.28
CA VAL A 50 -0.71 9.14 6.91
C VAL A 50 0.77 8.79 6.93
N LEU A 51 1.15 7.75 6.21
CA LEU A 51 2.54 7.34 6.02
C LEU A 51 2.83 7.17 4.54
N ARG A 52 3.78 7.95 4.02
CA ARG A 52 4.28 7.82 2.64
C ARG A 52 5.78 7.58 2.67
N LEU A 53 6.20 6.39 2.29
CA LEU A 53 7.59 5.99 2.24
C LEU A 53 7.89 5.46 0.85
N LYS A 54 8.54 6.28 0.02
CA LYS A 54 8.90 5.91 -1.35
C LYS A 54 10.38 5.61 -1.45
N ARG A 55 10.72 4.48 -2.08
CA ARG A 55 12.11 4.00 -2.29
C ARG A 55 12.89 3.84 -0.97
N GLN A 56 12.24 3.28 0.05
CA GLN A 56 12.79 3.01 1.38
C GLN A 56 12.87 1.51 1.66
N LYS A 57 13.82 1.12 2.52
CA LYS A 57 13.81 -0.20 3.15
C LYS A 57 12.90 -0.13 4.37
N ILE A 58 11.89 -1.00 4.42
CA ILE A 58 10.92 -1.06 5.53
C ILE A 58 10.93 -2.49 6.06
N ASN A 59 11.01 -2.62 7.37
CA ASN A 59 10.67 -3.88 8.01
C ASN A 59 9.15 -3.97 8.06
N GLY A 60 8.55 -4.93 7.34
CA GLY A 60 7.11 -5.12 7.28
C GLY A 60 6.47 -5.17 8.67
N ASP A 61 7.15 -5.81 9.63
CA ASP A 61 6.72 -5.92 11.02
C ASP A 61 6.55 -4.59 11.75
N SER A 62 7.24 -3.53 11.32
CA SER A 62 7.12 -2.21 11.95
C SER A 62 5.74 -1.57 11.73
N LEU A 63 4.99 -2.01 10.72
CA LEU A 63 3.66 -1.48 10.43
C LEU A 63 2.60 -1.94 11.44
N LYS A 64 2.77 -3.10 12.08
CA LYS A 64 1.74 -3.72 12.92
C LYS A 64 1.28 -2.88 14.11
N LEU A 65 2.09 -1.92 14.55
CA LEU A 65 1.80 -1.03 15.68
C LEU A 65 1.11 0.27 15.26
N LEU A 66 1.01 0.58 13.96
CA LEU A 66 0.42 1.82 13.44
C LEU A 66 -1.11 1.74 13.34
N LYS A 67 -1.78 1.47 14.46
CA LYS A 67 -3.23 1.17 14.50
C LYS A 67 -4.13 2.30 14.02
N ASN A 68 -3.63 3.53 13.99
CA ASN A 68 -4.37 4.72 13.56
C ASN A 68 -4.21 5.04 12.06
N LEU A 69 -3.42 4.23 11.34
CA LEU A 69 -3.07 4.51 9.95
C LEU A 69 -4.28 4.34 9.03
N LYS A 70 -4.60 5.40 8.28
CA LYS A 70 -5.71 5.44 7.32
C LYS A 70 -5.23 5.48 5.87
N GLN A 71 -4.05 6.05 5.64
CA GLN A 71 -3.44 6.16 4.32
C GLN A 71 -1.99 5.67 4.36
N LEU A 72 -1.66 4.74 3.48
CA LEU A 72 -0.35 4.16 3.38
C LEU A 72 0.11 4.14 1.91
N GLU A 73 1.25 4.78 1.65
CA GLU A 73 1.91 4.71 0.35
C GLU A 73 3.34 4.18 0.50
N LEU A 74 3.57 3.01 -0.10
CA LEU A 74 4.85 2.30 -0.10
C LEU A 74 5.37 2.05 -1.52
N SER A 75 4.87 2.82 -2.49
CA SER A 75 5.22 2.70 -3.90
C SER A 75 6.75 2.73 -4.11
N CYS A 76 7.23 1.95 -5.07
CA CYS A 76 8.65 1.78 -5.40
C CYS A 76 9.54 1.18 -4.28
N ASN A 77 8.96 0.47 -3.30
CA ASN A 77 9.71 -0.32 -2.32
C ASN A 77 9.75 -1.78 -2.79
N LYS A 78 10.78 -2.13 -3.58
CA LYS A 78 10.93 -3.48 -4.13
C LYS A 78 11.07 -4.54 -3.03
N TYR A 79 10.41 -5.68 -3.20
CA TYR A 79 10.48 -6.85 -2.30
C TYR A 79 10.03 -6.56 -0.87
N ILE A 80 9.08 -5.63 -0.72
CA ILE A 80 8.52 -5.30 0.58
C ILE A 80 7.66 -6.45 1.13
N ASP A 81 7.85 -6.78 2.40
CA ASP A 81 6.96 -7.67 3.13
C ASP A 81 5.72 -6.89 3.60
N ILE A 82 4.55 -7.30 3.12
CA ILE A 82 3.25 -6.71 3.42
C ILE A 82 2.40 -7.57 4.36
N THR A 83 2.94 -8.63 4.94
CA THR A 83 2.20 -9.53 5.86
C THR A 83 1.57 -8.78 7.03
N SER A 84 2.25 -7.73 7.53
CA SER A 84 1.75 -6.90 8.62
C SER A 84 0.54 -6.02 8.29
N LEU A 85 0.16 -5.88 7.01
CA LEU A 85 -1.07 -5.19 6.64
C LEU A 85 -2.32 -5.85 7.24
N GLN A 86 -2.27 -7.14 7.56
CA GLN A 86 -3.37 -7.84 8.24
C GLN A 86 -3.78 -7.19 9.57
N TYR A 87 -2.85 -6.44 10.19
CA TYR A 87 -3.05 -5.78 11.47
C TYR A 87 -3.59 -4.35 11.36
N LEU A 88 -3.87 -3.87 10.14
CA LEU A 88 -4.27 -2.50 9.81
C LEU A 88 -5.66 -2.42 9.13
N PRO A 89 -6.74 -2.98 9.72
CA PRO A 89 -8.05 -3.02 9.10
C PRO A 89 -8.70 -1.64 8.89
N GLN A 90 -8.12 -0.57 9.46
CA GLN A 90 -8.59 0.81 9.34
C GLN A 90 -8.09 1.53 8.06
N LEU A 91 -7.23 0.89 7.27
CA LEU A 91 -6.73 1.49 6.03
C LEU A 91 -7.87 1.73 5.04
N THR A 92 -7.88 2.93 4.48
CA THR A 92 -8.84 3.38 3.46
C THR A 92 -8.17 3.62 2.11
N ILE A 93 -6.89 3.98 2.12
CA ILE A 93 -6.07 4.21 0.93
C ILE A 93 -4.76 3.44 1.07
N LEU A 94 -4.45 2.61 0.07
CA LEU A 94 -3.22 1.84 0.00
C LEU A 94 -2.58 1.93 -1.39
N LYS A 95 -1.33 2.38 -1.44
CA LYS A 95 -0.55 2.47 -2.68
C LYS A 95 0.69 1.61 -2.59
N LEU A 96 0.77 0.61 -3.45
CA LEU A 96 1.82 -0.41 -3.51
C LEU A 96 2.36 -0.56 -4.94
N SER A 97 2.34 0.52 -5.72
CA SER A 97 2.81 0.49 -7.10
C SER A 97 4.30 0.17 -7.18
N SER A 98 4.70 -0.67 -8.15
CA SER A 98 6.11 -0.98 -8.42
C SER A 98 6.87 -1.58 -7.23
N CYS A 99 6.21 -2.43 -6.44
CA CYS A 99 6.80 -3.10 -5.27
C CYS A 99 7.34 -4.50 -5.59
N GLY A 100 7.08 -5.04 -6.79
CA GLY A 100 7.48 -6.39 -7.17
C GLY A 100 6.70 -7.47 -6.42
N LEU A 101 5.45 -7.18 -6.05
CA LEU A 101 4.56 -8.11 -5.36
C LEU A 101 4.06 -9.19 -6.32
N ILE A 102 4.07 -10.44 -5.85
CA ILE A 102 3.45 -11.59 -6.53
C ILE A 102 2.23 -12.06 -5.72
N TYR A 103 2.36 -12.15 -4.40
CA TYR A 103 1.27 -12.57 -3.51
C TYR A 103 0.85 -11.42 -2.60
N VAL A 104 -0.47 -11.26 -2.43
CA VAL A 104 -1.06 -10.18 -1.64
C VAL A 104 -2.14 -10.66 -0.66
N ASP A 105 -1.96 -11.86 -0.11
CA ASP A 105 -2.92 -12.51 0.79
C ASP A 105 -3.34 -11.64 1.98
N SER A 106 -2.44 -10.81 2.51
CA SER A 106 -2.70 -9.93 3.64
C SER A 106 -3.77 -8.86 3.35
N LEU A 107 -4.04 -8.54 2.08
CA LEU A 107 -5.05 -7.55 1.69
C LEU A 107 -6.47 -8.00 2.05
N ARG A 108 -6.73 -9.31 2.19
CA ARG A 108 -8.05 -9.84 2.54
C ARG A 108 -8.60 -9.29 3.87
N HIS A 109 -7.74 -8.75 4.72
CA HIS A 109 -8.10 -8.20 6.04
C HIS A 109 -8.43 -6.70 6.00
N LEU A 110 -8.19 -6.01 4.87
CA LEU A 110 -8.39 -4.57 4.72
C LEU A 110 -9.85 -4.25 4.35
N ILE A 111 -10.77 -4.67 5.20
CA ILE A 111 -12.22 -4.62 4.95
C ILE A 111 -12.78 -3.21 4.72
N ASN A 112 -12.06 -2.16 5.12
CA ASN A 112 -12.44 -0.76 4.94
C ASN A 112 -11.76 -0.08 3.74
N LEU A 113 -10.97 -0.82 2.95
CA LEU A 113 -10.17 -0.26 1.87
C LEU A 113 -11.07 0.27 0.74
N LYS A 114 -10.81 1.50 0.29
CA LYS A 114 -11.57 2.21 -0.75
C LYS A 114 -10.75 2.48 -2.00
N GLU A 115 -9.48 2.86 -1.83
CA GLU A 115 -8.54 3.11 -2.92
C GLU A 115 -7.35 2.16 -2.81
N LEU A 116 -7.10 1.42 -3.89
CA LEU A 116 -5.98 0.49 -3.99
C LEU A 116 -5.22 0.69 -5.31
N ASP A 117 -3.93 0.93 -5.21
CA ASP A 117 -3.01 0.93 -6.35
C ASP A 117 -2.02 -0.24 -6.21
N LEU A 118 -2.16 -1.23 -7.10
CA LEU A 118 -1.27 -2.37 -7.25
C LEU A 118 -0.54 -2.35 -8.60
N SER A 119 -0.56 -1.22 -9.31
CA SER A 119 0.05 -1.10 -10.63
C SER A 119 1.53 -1.47 -10.64
N HIS A 120 2.02 -1.92 -11.79
CA HIS A 120 3.43 -2.31 -11.98
C HIS A 120 3.92 -3.45 -11.04
N ASN A 121 3.01 -4.29 -10.53
CA ASN A 121 3.34 -5.56 -9.89
C ASN A 121 3.04 -6.70 -10.87
N GLN A 122 4.05 -7.16 -11.60
CA GLN A 122 3.91 -8.14 -12.68
C GLN A 122 3.58 -9.53 -12.13
N ASN A 123 2.64 -10.23 -12.77
CA ASN A 123 2.18 -11.57 -12.40
C ASN A 123 1.61 -11.64 -10.98
N ILE A 124 1.04 -10.53 -10.50
CA ILE A 124 0.41 -10.46 -9.19
C ILE A 124 -0.86 -11.32 -9.14
N ASP A 125 -0.99 -12.14 -8.09
CA ASP A 125 -2.20 -12.86 -7.76
C ASP A 125 -3.18 -11.93 -7.05
N ILE A 126 -4.23 -11.53 -7.77
CA ILE A 126 -5.28 -10.63 -7.28
C ILE A 126 -6.46 -11.36 -6.63
N THR A 127 -6.41 -12.69 -6.49
CA THR A 127 -7.48 -13.48 -5.85
C THR A 127 -7.92 -12.94 -4.49
N PRO A 128 -7.02 -12.44 -3.60
CA PRO A 128 -7.42 -11.89 -2.30
C PRO A 128 -8.36 -10.68 -2.38
N LEU A 129 -8.47 -10.00 -3.53
CA LEU A 129 -9.35 -8.84 -3.69
C LEU A 129 -10.84 -9.21 -3.52
N GLN A 130 -11.23 -10.46 -3.75
CA GLN A 130 -12.62 -10.90 -3.57
C GLN A 130 -13.16 -10.69 -2.15
N TYR A 131 -12.26 -10.58 -1.15
CA TYR A 131 -12.63 -10.40 0.26
C TYR A 131 -12.78 -8.93 0.67
N ILE A 132 -12.52 -7.98 -0.23
CA ILE A 132 -12.59 -6.53 0.04
C ILE A 132 -13.51 -5.83 -0.97
N PRO A 133 -14.82 -6.19 -1.01
CA PRO A 133 -15.79 -5.66 -1.98
C PRO A 133 -16.06 -4.15 -1.82
N GLN A 134 -15.48 -3.51 -0.81
CA GLN A 134 -15.63 -2.10 -0.48
C GLN A 134 -14.79 -1.17 -1.37
N ILE A 135 -13.84 -1.71 -2.15
CA ILE A 135 -13.01 -0.94 -3.07
C ILE A 135 -13.89 -0.20 -4.07
N THR A 136 -13.63 1.10 -4.21
CA THR A 136 -14.28 1.97 -5.21
C THR A 136 -13.30 2.40 -6.30
N LYS A 137 -11.99 2.43 -6.01
CA LYS A 137 -10.93 2.81 -6.95
C LYS A 137 -9.82 1.77 -6.96
N LEU A 138 -9.55 1.19 -8.12
CA LEU A 138 -8.55 0.14 -8.30
C LEU A 138 -7.66 0.41 -9.51
N ASP A 139 -6.35 0.46 -9.28
CA ASP A 139 -5.36 0.47 -10.34
C ASP A 139 -4.60 -0.86 -10.38
N LEU A 140 -4.77 -1.60 -11.48
CA LEU A 140 -4.10 -2.86 -11.81
C LEU A 140 -3.31 -2.72 -13.13
N SER A 141 -2.89 -1.51 -13.49
CA SER A 141 -2.14 -1.27 -14.71
C SER A 141 -0.78 -1.97 -14.67
N PHE A 142 -0.32 -2.49 -15.80
CA PHE A 142 1.00 -3.14 -15.93
C PHE A 142 1.23 -4.33 -14.99
N CYS A 143 0.18 -5.11 -14.72
CA CYS A 143 0.24 -6.29 -13.84
C CYS A 143 0.38 -7.63 -14.58
N PHE A 144 0.33 -7.63 -15.92
CA PHE A 144 0.35 -8.85 -16.76
C PHE A 144 -0.80 -9.82 -16.44
N LEU A 145 -1.94 -9.28 -16.03
CA LEU A 145 -3.15 -10.07 -15.79
C LEU A 145 -3.67 -10.64 -17.11
N LYS A 146 -4.09 -11.90 -17.08
CA LYS A 146 -4.75 -12.58 -18.21
C LYS A 146 -6.26 -12.71 -18.00
N SER A 147 -6.71 -12.64 -16.74
CA SER A 147 -8.10 -12.72 -16.33
C SER A 147 -8.37 -11.70 -15.24
N ILE A 148 -9.62 -11.27 -15.16
CA ILE A 148 -10.15 -10.33 -14.18
C ILE A 148 -11.40 -10.88 -13.48
N GLU A 149 -11.60 -12.19 -13.49
CA GLU A 149 -12.81 -12.82 -12.90
C GLU A 149 -13.03 -12.41 -11.44
N VAL A 150 -11.95 -12.15 -10.68
CA VAL A 150 -12.04 -11.69 -9.29
C VAL A 150 -12.82 -10.38 -9.13
N LEU A 151 -12.86 -9.54 -10.18
CA LEU A 151 -13.53 -8.24 -10.13
C LEU A 151 -15.05 -8.37 -10.00
N LYS A 152 -15.64 -9.54 -10.29
CA LYS A 152 -17.07 -9.81 -10.06
C LYS A 152 -17.49 -9.64 -8.61
N ALA A 153 -16.55 -9.79 -7.67
CA ALA A 153 -16.78 -9.60 -6.25
C ALA A 153 -16.71 -8.12 -5.82
N LEU A 154 -16.11 -7.24 -6.63
CA LEU A 154 -15.93 -5.82 -6.32
C LEU A 154 -17.15 -4.99 -6.74
N VAL A 155 -18.30 -5.29 -6.16
CA VAL A 155 -19.61 -4.71 -6.53
C VAL A 155 -19.73 -3.19 -6.32
N ASN A 156 -18.80 -2.56 -5.60
CA ASN A 156 -18.76 -1.11 -5.38
C ASN A 156 -17.72 -0.39 -6.25
N LEU A 157 -17.06 -1.09 -7.18
CA LEU A 157 -16.01 -0.53 -8.01
C LEU A 157 -16.57 0.54 -8.97
N GLN A 158 -15.94 1.71 -8.98
CA GLN A 158 -16.35 2.88 -9.77
C GLN A 158 -15.25 3.30 -10.75
N ASP A 159 -14.01 3.34 -10.28
CA ASP A 159 -12.84 3.69 -11.08
C ASP A 159 -11.90 2.47 -11.18
N LEU A 160 -11.68 2.00 -12.41
CA LEU A 160 -10.80 0.86 -12.69
C LEU A 160 -9.82 1.19 -13.81
N SER A 161 -8.53 0.96 -13.57
CA SER A 161 -7.51 0.94 -14.62
C SER A 161 -6.92 -0.45 -14.79
N LEU A 162 -7.01 -0.97 -16.02
CA LEU A 162 -6.41 -2.24 -16.45
C LEU A 162 -5.36 -2.05 -17.56
N LYS A 163 -4.82 -0.83 -17.69
CA LYS A 163 -3.89 -0.47 -18.77
C LYS A 163 -2.72 -1.45 -18.85
N SER A 164 -2.34 -1.84 -20.07
CA SER A 164 -1.15 -2.67 -20.31
C SER A 164 -1.15 -4.01 -19.55
N ASN A 165 -2.29 -4.70 -19.55
CA ASN A 165 -2.42 -6.10 -19.18
C ASN A 165 -2.48 -7.02 -20.41
N GLN A 166 -2.67 -8.33 -20.19
CA GLN A 166 -2.77 -9.37 -21.23
C GLN A 166 -4.19 -9.96 -21.31
N ILE A 167 -5.19 -9.16 -20.96
CA ILE A 167 -6.60 -9.55 -20.99
C ILE A 167 -7.07 -9.52 -22.45
N ILE A 168 -7.54 -10.66 -22.96
CA ILE A 168 -7.97 -10.81 -24.36
C ILE A 168 -9.51 -10.84 -24.53
N TYR A 169 -10.24 -10.97 -23.43
CA TYR A 169 -11.70 -11.05 -23.43
C TYR A 169 -12.24 -10.48 -22.11
N ILE A 170 -13.39 -9.82 -22.19
CA ILE A 170 -14.16 -9.32 -21.06
C ILE A 170 -15.57 -9.87 -21.22
N SER A 171 -16.10 -10.46 -20.15
CA SER A 171 -17.44 -11.04 -20.09
C SER A 171 -18.41 -10.14 -19.31
N ASN A 172 -19.71 -10.32 -19.54
CA ASN A 172 -20.74 -9.62 -18.75
C ASN A 172 -20.66 -9.94 -17.24
N GLY A 173 -20.14 -11.11 -16.87
CA GLY A 173 -20.01 -11.53 -15.47
C GLY A 173 -18.81 -10.92 -14.73
N ASP A 174 -17.88 -10.29 -15.43
CA ASP A 174 -16.59 -9.85 -14.84
C ASP A 174 -16.75 -8.66 -13.88
N PHE A 175 -17.87 -7.94 -13.93
CA PHE A 175 -18.11 -6.74 -13.11
C PHE A 175 -19.30 -6.88 -12.14
N GLY A 176 -19.79 -8.10 -11.92
CA GLY A 176 -20.92 -8.35 -11.02
C GLY A 176 -22.24 -7.89 -11.64
N CYS A 177 -22.85 -8.76 -12.45
CA CYS A 177 -24.24 -8.66 -12.88
C CYS A 177 -25.03 -9.84 -12.30
#